data_AF-A0A2N3F4Z4-F1
#
_entry.id   AF-A0A2N3F4Z4-F1
#
_cell.length_a   1.000
_cell.length_b   1.000
_cell.length_c   1.000
_cell.angle_alpha   90.00
_cell.angle_beta   90.00
_cell.angle_gamma   90.00
#
_symmetry.space_group_name_H-M   'P 1'
#
loop_
_entity.id
_entity.type
_entity.pdbx_description
1 polymer ?
#
loop_
_entity_poly.entity_id
_entity_poly.type
_entity_poly.pdbx_seq_one_letter_code
_entity_poly.pdbx_strand_id
1 'polypeptide(L)'
;MNVGKLGGMKAKRWLWVGLGVLGLAAVVFLGGALAKSDTPKPAPSTQLAPSIQADQLARDAQAALSKNDTATALSLAEKALKADPSNAAAAAVVAAAKAQPTPAEPTKPDSGDSSSKDDPYLSAVKDLKKLLPTKITGWEVGQVVEQSPDALVTYQPEAGSTDDDWTKRAVFSVHDLKTVTKAKDFVAKVDKVAYAKTPATLSVGVVDTAYFGTNESGTAMVAFARGRFAFEMLVVAEQGVDPVALKDTATALAAAFPAAK
;
A
#
# COMPACT_ATOMS: atom_id res chain seq x y z
N MET A 1 26.07 -56.24 20.36
CA MET A 1 25.59 -55.03 21.06
C MET A 1 25.42 -53.94 20.01
N ASN A 2 24.21 -53.74 19.47
CA ASN A 2 23.17 -52.77 19.92
C ASN A 2 23.67 -51.31 19.86
N VAL A 3 23.22 -50.41 18.95
CA VAL A 3 21.89 -49.84 18.60
C VAL A 3 21.67 -48.45 19.27
N GLY A 4 21.26 -47.45 18.47
CA GLY A 4 20.65 -46.16 18.87
C GLY A 4 21.33 -44.96 18.17
N LYS A 5 20.83 -44.23 17.15
CA LYS A 5 19.51 -43.73 16.69
C LYS A 5 19.08 -42.37 17.30
N LEU A 6 19.00 -41.36 16.41
CA LEU A 6 18.09 -40.18 16.32
C LEU A 6 18.17 -38.96 17.29
N GLY A 7 18.14 -37.77 16.67
CA GLY A 7 17.65 -36.48 17.22
C GLY A 7 18.53 -35.30 16.78
N GLY A 8 18.09 -34.22 16.14
CA GLY A 8 16.76 -33.75 15.80
C GLY A 8 16.89 -32.56 14.82
N MET A 9 15.84 -32.41 14.01
CA MET A 9 15.65 -31.46 12.91
C MET A 9 15.24 -30.08 13.44
N LYS A 10 15.55 -29.00 12.68
CA LYS A 10 14.80 -27.72 12.50
C LYS A 10 15.60 -26.43 12.79
N ALA A 11 16.09 -25.80 11.71
CA ALA A 11 16.22 -24.34 11.61
C ALA A 11 16.27 -23.90 10.14
N LYS A 12 15.18 -24.17 9.39
CA LYS A 12 14.88 -23.51 8.12
C LYS A 12 13.50 -22.87 8.28
N ARG A 13 13.37 -21.60 7.85
CA ARG A 13 12.15 -20.80 7.60
C ARG A 13 12.01 -19.55 8.48
N TRP A 14 12.79 -18.48 8.26
CA TRP A 14 12.36 -17.09 8.59
C TRP A 14 13.03 -16.06 7.66
N LEU A 15 13.12 -16.37 6.35
CA LEU A 15 13.71 -15.46 5.36
C LEU A 15 12.88 -15.41 4.07
N TRP A 16 11.56 -15.24 4.17
CA TRP A 16 10.69 -15.05 3.00
C TRP A 16 9.44 -14.25 3.37
N VAL A 17 9.56 -12.92 3.48
CA VAL A 17 8.41 -12.00 3.39
C VAL A 17 8.75 -10.76 2.54
N GLY A 18 10.02 -10.44 2.30
CA GLY A 18 10.43 -9.23 1.55
C GLY A 18 10.57 -9.34 0.03
N LEU A 19 10.17 -10.46 -0.60
CA LEU A 19 10.46 -10.74 -2.03
C LEU A 19 9.19 -10.89 -2.92
N GLY A 20 8.00 -10.67 -2.36
CA GLY A 20 6.74 -10.82 -3.10
C GLY A 20 6.39 -9.67 -4.04
N VAL A 21 6.80 -8.44 -3.71
CA VAL A 21 6.41 -7.24 -4.49
C VAL A 21 7.39 -6.92 -5.63
N LEU A 22 8.64 -7.41 -5.55
CA LEU A 22 9.62 -7.29 -6.64
C LEU A 22 9.49 -8.39 -7.70
N GLY A 23 8.72 -9.46 -7.43
CA GLY A 23 8.62 -10.63 -8.30
C GLY A 23 7.73 -10.47 -9.54
N LEU A 24 6.74 -9.55 -9.52
CA LEU A 24 5.85 -9.34 -10.68
C LEU A 24 6.13 -8.07 -11.48
N ALA A 25 7.00 -7.17 -10.99
CA ALA A 25 7.57 -6.11 -11.83
C ALA A 25 8.54 -6.66 -12.90
N ALA A 26 9.03 -7.90 -12.74
CA ALA A 26 10.00 -8.52 -13.64
C ALA A 26 9.39 -9.16 -14.92
N VAL A 27 8.06 -9.28 -15.05
CA VAL A 27 7.43 -10.00 -16.19
C VAL A 27 6.90 -9.06 -17.29
N VAL A 28 6.94 -7.73 -17.12
CA VAL A 28 6.45 -6.76 -18.12
C VAL A 28 7.60 -5.97 -18.80
N PHE A 29 8.71 -6.66 -19.08
CA PHE A 29 9.85 -6.16 -19.88
C PHE A 29 10.16 -7.09 -21.07
N LEU A 30 9.14 -7.48 -21.83
CA LEU A 30 9.33 -8.21 -23.10
C LEU A 30 8.59 -7.46 -24.22
N GLY A 31 9.24 -6.41 -24.72
CA GLY A 31 8.77 -5.68 -25.90
C GLY A 31 9.48 -4.33 -26.07
N GLY A 32 10.73 -4.34 -26.54
CA GLY A 32 11.36 -3.13 -27.07
C GLY A 32 12.86 -3.00 -26.86
N ALA A 33 13.61 -3.11 -27.96
CA ALA A 33 14.95 -2.58 -28.23
C ALA A 33 16.19 -3.32 -27.70
N LEU A 34 16.93 -3.87 -28.66
CA LEU A 34 18.37 -4.15 -28.60
C LEU A 34 19.13 -2.84 -28.36
N ALA A 35 19.76 -2.68 -27.19
CA ALA A 35 20.84 -1.72 -26.99
C ALA A 35 21.79 -2.23 -25.91
N LYS A 36 23.05 -2.47 -26.28
CA LYS A 36 24.16 -2.66 -25.35
C LYS A 36 24.35 -1.39 -24.52
N SER A 37 24.41 -1.49 -23.20
CA SER A 37 25.12 -0.50 -22.37
C SER A 37 25.49 -1.07 -21.00
N ASP A 38 26.67 -0.67 -20.54
CA ASP A 38 27.41 -1.17 -19.39
C ASP A 38 26.69 -1.02 -18.05
N THR A 39 26.90 -1.98 -17.16
CA THR A 39 26.36 -2.00 -15.79
C THR A 39 27.05 -0.94 -14.90
N PRO A 40 26.30 0.02 -14.30
CA PRO A 40 26.84 0.85 -13.23
C PRO A 40 26.67 0.16 -11.87
N LYS A 41 27.73 0.23 -11.07
CA LYS A 41 27.81 -0.27 -9.68
C LYS A 41 26.85 0.51 -8.76
N PRO A 42 26.07 -0.15 -7.87
CA PRO A 42 25.16 0.54 -6.96
C PRO A 42 25.91 1.29 -5.83
N ALA A 43 25.43 2.49 -5.53
CA ALA A 43 25.89 3.33 -4.41
C ALA A 43 25.22 2.91 -3.07
N PRO A 44 25.87 3.15 -1.91
CA PRO A 44 25.35 2.76 -0.60
C PRO A 44 24.21 3.67 -0.11
N SER A 45 23.18 3.07 0.49
CA SER A 45 22.04 3.76 1.10
C SER A 45 22.42 4.40 2.45
N THR A 46 22.10 5.68 2.62
CA THR A 46 22.40 6.43 3.85
C THR A 46 21.25 6.28 4.84
N GLN A 47 21.48 5.56 5.93
CA GLN A 47 20.53 5.43 7.04
C GLN A 47 20.50 6.74 7.85
N LEU A 48 19.32 7.32 8.08
CA LEU A 48 19.18 8.56 8.85
C LEU A 48 19.67 8.37 10.30
N ALA A 49 20.24 9.42 10.87
CA ALA A 49 20.69 9.40 12.25
C ALA A 49 19.51 9.17 13.23
N PRO A 50 19.69 8.39 14.31
CA PRO A 50 18.61 8.03 15.24
C PRO A 50 17.83 9.22 15.83
N SER A 51 18.49 10.36 16.07
CA SER A 51 17.85 11.58 16.57
C SER A 51 16.86 12.20 15.57
N ILE A 52 17.21 12.22 14.28
CA ILE A 52 16.34 12.71 13.20
C ILE A 52 15.10 11.82 13.07
N GLN A 53 15.28 10.50 13.26
CA GLN A 53 14.18 9.54 13.26
C GLN A 53 13.25 9.71 14.47
N ALA A 54 13.82 9.99 15.65
CA ALA A 54 13.04 10.28 16.86
C ALA A 54 12.20 11.55 16.72
N ASP A 55 12.77 12.63 16.16
CA ASP A 55 12.06 13.89 15.95
C ASP A 55 10.89 13.76 14.98
N GLN A 56 11.05 12.94 13.93
CA GLN A 56 9.96 12.66 13.01
C GLN A 56 8.82 11.89 13.68
N LEU A 57 9.16 10.85 14.45
CA LEU A 57 8.19 10.05 15.20
C LEU A 57 7.46 10.89 16.25
N ALA A 58 8.13 11.85 16.90
CA ALA A 58 7.52 12.77 17.85
C ALA A 58 6.49 13.70 17.18
N ARG A 59 6.80 14.21 15.97
CA ARG A 59 5.86 15.03 15.18
C ARG A 59 4.64 14.25 14.73
N ASP A 60 4.84 13.02 14.25
CA ASP A 60 3.73 12.15 13.82
C ASP A 60 2.84 11.76 15.01
N ALA A 61 3.42 11.54 16.18
CA ALA A 61 2.70 11.28 17.43
C ALA A 61 1.82 12.47 17.83
N GLN A 62 2.34 13.70 17.71
CA GLN A 62 1.58 14.92 18.00
C GLN A 62 0.43 15.14 17.00
N ALA A 63 0.65 14.82 15.72
CA ALA A 63 -0.40 14.87 14.71
C ALA A 63 -1.51 13.84 14.98
N ALA A 64 -1.17 12.62 15.42
CA ALA A 64 -2.15 11.62 15.84
C ALA A 64 -2.95 12.09 17.07
N LEU A 65 -2.29 12.72 18.05
CA LEU A 65 -2.95 13.24 19.23
C LEU A 65 -3.95 14.36 18.88
N SER A 66 -3.61 15.24 17.94
CA SER A 66 -4.52 16.30 17.45
C SER A 66 -5.78 15.77 16.75
N LYS A 67 -5.74 14.51 16.29
CA LYS A 67 -6.87 13.80 15.68
C LYS A 67 -7.64 12.92 16.67
N ASN A 68 -7.40 13.07 17.98
CA ASN A 68 -7.93 12.21 19.04
C ASN A 68 -7.55 10.71 18.90
N ASP A 69 -6.54 10.39 18.10
CA ASP A 69 -6.01 9.03 17.99
C ASP A 69 -4.89 8.81 19.03
N THR A 70 -5.32 8.69 20.29
CA THR A 70 -4.44 8.53 21.45
C THR A 70 -3.62 7.24 21.40
N ALA A 71 -4.16 6.15 20.84
CA ALA A 71 -3.44 4.87 20.74
C ALA A 71 -2.26 4.96 19.75
N THR A 72 -2.49 5.58 18.58
CA THR A 72 -1.42 5.80 17.60
C THR A 72 -0.42 6.83 18.11
N ALA A 73 -0.88 7.91 18.76
CA ALA A 73 -0.01 8.91 19.37
C ALA A 73 0.94 8.31 20.42
N LEU A 74 0.43 7.48 21.33
CA LEU A 74 1.24 6.82 22.36
C LEU A 74 2.27 5.86 21.74
N SER A 75 1.86 5.05 20.76
CA SER A 75 2.76 4.12 20.08
C SER A 75 3.90 4.82 19.34
N LEU A 76 3.62 5.93 18.65
CA LEU A 76 4.64 6.69 17.93
C LEU A 76 5.59 7.44 18.88
N ALA A 77 5.06 8.02 19.96
CA ALA A 77 5.87 8.71 20.96
C ALA A 77 6.79 7.74 21.74
N GLU A 78 6.33 6.53 22.06
CA GLU A 78 7.18 5.50 22.68
C GLU A 78 8.30 5.03 21.74
N LYS A 79 8.03 4.92 20.43
CA LYS A 79 9.07 4.62 19.43
C LYS A 79 10.09 5.75 19.31
N ALA A 80 9.64 7.01 19.36
CA ALA A 80 10.53 8.17 19.39
C ALA A 80 11.45 8.14 20.62
N LEU A 81 10.91 7.89 21.81
CA LEU A 81 11.69 7.78 23.05
C LEU A 81 12.62 6.57 23.09
N LYS A 82 12.30 5.49 22.36
CA LYS A 82 13.20 4.35 22.20
C LYS A 82 14.40 4.68 21.29
N ALA A 83 14.19 5.53 20.29
CA ALA A 83 15.23 5.98 19.37
C ALA A 83 16.08 7.12 19.98
N ASP A 84 15.47 8.02 20.75
CA ASP A 84 16.12 9.05 21.55
C ASP A 84 15.36 9.25 22.88
N PRO A 85 15.86 8.67 23.99
CA PRO A 85 15.23 8.81 25.30
C PRO A 85 15.16 10.24 25.83
N SER A 86 15.93 11.18 25.26
CA SER A 86 15.94 12.58 25.67
C SER A 86 14.97 13.46 24.87
N ASN A 87 14.21 12.88 23.94
CA ASN A 87 13.30 13.62 23.07
C ASN A 87 12.11 14.23 23.85
N ALA A 88 12.22 15.52 24.18
CA ALA A 88 11.23 16.25 24.97
C ALA A 88 9.85 16.32 24.30
N ALA A 89 9.79 16.36 22.96
CA ALA A 89 8.54 16.41 22.21
C ALA A 89 7.76 15.09 22.34
N ALA A 90 8.43 13.95 22.19
CA ALA A 90 7.82 12.65 22.40
C ALA A 90 7.35 12.45 23.86
N ALA A 91 8.15 12.88 24.84
CA ALA A 91 7.76 12.84 26.25
C ALA A 91 6.49 13.67 26.54
N ALA A 92 6.37 14.86 25.93
CA ALA A 92 5.19 15.71 26.05
C ALA A 92 3.93 15.06 25.44
N VAL A 93 4.06 14.36 24.31
CA VAL A 93 2.93 13.63 23.69
C VAL A 93 2.45 12.48 24.57
N VAL A 94 3.36 11.71 25.20
CA VAL A 94 2.98 10.66 26.16
C VAL A 94 2.25 11.24 27.37
N ALA A 95 2.72 12.37 27.91
CA ALA A 95 2.07 13.04 29.04
C ALA A 95 0.67 13.55 28.67
N ALA A 96 0.53 14.19 27.50
CA ALA A 96 -0.74 14.72 27.02
C ALA A 96 -1.76 13.60 26.69
N ALA A 97 -1.32 12.50 26.08
CA ALA A 97 -2.16 11.33 25.81
C ALA A 97 -2.67 10.64 27.09
N LYS A 98 -1.89 10.68 28.18
CA LYS A 98 -2.27 10.15 29.50
C LYS A 98 -3.12 11.11 30.33
N ALA A 99 -3.06 12.40 30.05
CA ALA A 99 -3.82 13.44 30.76
C ALA A 99 -5.23 13.68 30.17
N GLN A 100 -5.54 13.14 28.99
CA GLN A 100 -6.92 13.21 28.47
C GLN A 100 -7.85 12.39 29.37
N PRO A 101 -8.97 12.97 29.85
CA PRO A 101 -9.96 12.23 30.61
C PRO A 101 -10.51 11.10 29.74
N THR A 102 -10.55 9.89 30.33
CA THR A 102 -11.17 8.72 29.72
C THR A 102 -12.56 9.12 29.20
N PRO A 103 -12.86 8.96 27.91
CA PRO A 103 -14.19 9.25 27.40
C PRO A 103 -15.21 8.43 28.21
N ALA A 104 -16.25 9.12 28.70
CA ALA A 104 -17.35 8.47 29.39
C ALA A 104 -17.87 7.31 28.54
N GLU A 105 -18.08 6.17 29.21
CA GLU A 105 -18.57 4.92 28.65
C GLU A 105 -19.79 5.18 27.75
N PRO A 106 -19.73 4.84 26.44
CA PRO A 106 -20.88 5.04 25.57
C PRO A 106 -21.97 4.06 26.00
N THR A 107 -23.12 4.61 26.39
CA THR A 107 -24.37 3.88 26.59
C THR A 107 -24.58 2.92 25.41
N LYS A 108 -24.61 1.62 25.72
CA LYS A 108 -24.86 0.51 24.80
C LYS A 108 -25.95 0.87 23.79
N PRO A 109 -25.64 1.00 22.49
CA PRO A 109 -26.67 0.95 21.47
C PRO A 109 -27.25 -0.45 21.49
N ASP A 110 -28.58 -0.49 21.46
CA ASP A 110 -29.38 -1.69 21.36
C ASP A 110 -28.82 -2.63 20.29
N SER A 111 -28.88 -3.93 20.59
CA SER A 111 -28.29 -4.99 19.77
C SER A 111 -29.11 -5.20 18.51
N GLY A 112 -28.94 -4.28 17.55
CA GLY A 112 -29.23 -4.51 16.14
C GLY A 112 -28.16 -5.43 15.58
N ASP A 113 -28.42 -6.73 15.64
CA ASP A 113 -27.71 -7.74 14.86
C ASP A 113 -27.93 -7.45 13.35
N SER A 114 -27.16 -6.52 12.80
CA SER A 114 -26.99 -6.40 11.36
C SER A 114 -25.75 -7.21 10.98
N SER A 115 -25.89 -8.53 10.98
CA SER A 115 -24.93 -9.38 10.30
C SER A 115 -24.90 -8.95 8.82
N SER A 116 -23.91 -8.15 8.42
CA SER A 116 -23.64 -7.83 7.02
C SER A 116 -23.07 -9.08 6.33
N LYS A 117 -23.91 -10.10 6.17
CA LYS A 117 -23.53 -11.38 5.54
C LYS A 117 -23.36 -11.27 4.02
N ASP A 118 -23.61 -10.09 3.44
CA ASP A 118 -23.66 -9.90 1.98
C ASP A 118 -22.62 -8.92 1.42
N ASP A 119 -21.57 -8.53 2.17
CA ASP A 119 -20.45 -7.84 1.52
C ASP A 119 -19.63 -8.87 0.70
N PRO A 120 -19.67 -8.83 -0.65
CA PRO A 120 -18.98 -9.81 -1.48
C PRO A 120 -17.46 -9.77 -1.28
N TYR A 121 -16.93 -8.67 -0.71
CA TYR A 121 -15.51 -8.48 -0.47
C TYR A 121 -15.03 -9.11 0.85
N LEU A 122 -15.91 -9.66 1.69
CA LEU A 122 -15.49 -10.41 2.89
C LEU A 122 -15.22 -11.90 2.59
N SER A 123 -15.78 -12.41 1.50
CA SER A 123 -15.67 -13.81 1.09
C SER A 123 -14.54 -14.04 0.10
N ALA A 124 -13.98 -15.26 0.08
CA ALA A 124 -12.98 -15.63 -0.93
C ALA A 124 -13.62 -15.60 -2.33
N VAL A 125 -12.88 -15.05 -3.31
CA VAL A 125 -13.28 -15.05 -4.71
C VAL A 125 -12.44 -16.09 -5.45
N LYS A 126 -13.09 -16.99 -6.18
CA LYS A 126 -12.42 -18.08 -6.90
C LYS A 126 -11.62 -17.60 -8.12
N ASP A 127 -12.05 -16.50 -8.72
CA ASP A 127 -11.50 -15.91 -9.93
C ASP A 127 -11.29 -14.41 -9.69
N LEU A 128 -10.07 -14.04 -9.32
CA LEU A 128 -9.72 -12.67 -8.94
C LEU A 128 -9.77 -11.71 -10.12
N LYS A 129 -9.73 -12.20 -11.37
CA LYS A 129 -9.83 -11.36 -12.57
C LYS A 129 -11.17 -10.66 -12.66
N LYS A 130 -12.22 -11.19 -12.03
CA LYS A 130 -13.54 -10.53 -11.93
C LYS A 130 -13.50 -9.24 -11.12
N LEU A 131 -12.45 -9.05 -10.32
CA LEU A 131 -12.21 -7.84 -9.54
C LEU A 131 -11.31 -6.84 -10.27
N LEU A 132 -10.85 -7.16 -11.48
CA LEU A 132 -10.12 -6.24 -12.35
C LEU A 132 -11.07 -5.55 -13.34
N PRO A 133 -10.77 -4.32 -13.79
CA PRO A 133 -11.48 -3.74 -14.92
C PRO A 133 -11.29 -4.59 -16.17
N THR A 134 -12.32 -4.62 -17.03
CA THR A 134 -12.28 -5.34 -18.32
C THR A 134 -12.20 -4.39 -19.51
N LYS A 135 -12.63 -3.14 -19.34
CA LYS A 135 -12.59 -2.10 -20.37
C LYS A 135 -12.50 -0.72 -19.72
N ILE A 136 -11.65 0.14 -20.27
CA ILE A 136 -11.51 1.54 -19.91
C ILE A 136 -11.51 2.33 -21.22
N THR A 137 -12.30 3.39 -21.32
CA THR A 137 -12.41 4.20 -22.55
C THR A 137 -11.11 4.97 -22.78
N GLY A 138 -10.55 4.93 -23.99
CA GLY A 138 -9.27 5.59 -24.31
C GLY A 138 -8.04 4.77 -23.91
N TRP A 139 -8.22 3.48 -23.56
CA TRP A 139 -7.14 2.60 -23.11
C TRP A 139 -7.27 1.21 -23.73
N GLU A 140 -6.18 0.75 -24.32
CA GLU A 140 -6.05 -0.61 -24.84
C GLU A 140 -5.71 -1.58 -23.71
N VAL A 141 -6.50 -2.65 -23.58
CA VAL A 141 -6.28 -3.69 -22.58
C VAL A 141 -5.13 -4.60 -23.00
N GLY A 142 -4.17 -4.76 -22.10
CA GLY A 142 -3.06 -5.68 -22.23
C GLY A 142 -3.35 -7.05 -21.64
N GLN A 143 -2.28 -7.74 -21.23
CA GLN A 143 -2.39 -9.07 -20.68
C GLN A 143 -3.00 -9.05 -19.26
N VAL A 144 -3.95 -9.96 -19.03
CA VAL A 144 -4.43 -10.30 -17.68
C VAL A 144 -3.61 -11.47 -17.14
N VAL A 145 -2.96 -11.27 -16.00
CA VAL A 145 -2.20 -12.30 -15.28
C VAL A 145 -2.91 -12.59 -13.97
N GLU A 146 -3.10 -13.87 -13.66
CA GLU A 146 -3.60 -14.29 -12.35
C GLU A 146 -2.70 -15.37 -11.80
N GLN A 147 -2.19 -15.10 -10.61
CA GLN A 147 -1.38 -16.02 -9.85
C GLN A 147 -1.79 -15.86 -8.39
N SER A 148 -2.68 -16.72 -7.92
CA SER A 148 -3.17 -16.70 -6.53
C SER A 148 -2.01 -16.52 -5.55
N PRO A 149 -2.07 -15.52 -4.65
CA PRO A 149 -3.26 -14.76 -4.23
C PRO A 149 -3.54 -13.46 -5.02
N ASP A 150 -2.91 -13.26 -6.18
CA ASP A 150 -2.89 -11.99 -6.89
C ASP A 150 -3.48 -12.09 -8.29
N ALA A 151 -4.06 -11.00 -8.78
CA ALA A 151 -4.39 -10.82 -10.19
C ALA A 151 -4.04 -9.41 -10.63
N LEU A 152 -3.61 -9.26 -11.88
CA LEU A 152 -3.38 -7.96 -12.48
C LEU A 152 -3.77 -7.89 -13.95
N VAL A 153 -3.99 -6.69 -14.43
CA VAL A 153 -4.17 -6.35 -15.84
C VAL A 153 -3.40 -5.07 -16.15
N THR A 154 -2.83 -5.01 -17.34
CA THR A 154 -2.13 -3.82 -17.85
C THR A 154 -2.99 -3.10 -18.87
N TYR A 155 -2.80 -1.78 -18.98
CA TYR A 155 -3.42 -0.94 -19.99
C TYR A 155 -2.39 0.01 -20.58
N GLN A 156 -2.53 0.32 -21.85
CA GLN A 156 -1.80 1.38 -22.55
C GLN A 156 -2.81 2.42 -23.04
N PRO A 157 -2.48 3.72 -23.05
CA PRO A 157 -3.37 4.69 -23.65
C PRO A 157 -3.56 4.37 -25.14
N GLU A 158 -4.77 4.60 -25.66
CA GLU A 158 -5.01 4.57 -27.10
C GLU A 158 -4.29 5.76 -27.74
N ALA A 159 -3.73 5.56 -28.94
CA ALA A 159 -3.02 6.61 -29.67
C ALA A 159 -3.95 7.81 -29.93
N GLY A 160 -3.51 9.02 -29.55
CA GLY A 160 -4.27 10.26 -29.65
C GLY A 160 -5.34 10.44 -28.56
N SER A 161 -5.38 9.59 -27.54
CA SER A 161 -6.18 9.80 -26.34
C SER A 161 -5.61 10.96 -25.49
N THR A 162 -6.40 11.45 -24.55
CA THR A 162 -5.98 12.54 -23.65
C THR A 162 -4.79 12.17 -22.74
N ASP A 163 -4.56 10.88 -22.51
CA ASP A 163 -3.52 10.37 -21.62
C ASP A 163 -2.25 9.90 -22.39
N ASP A 164 -2.29 9.84 -23.72
CA ASP A 164 -1.22 9.29 -24.60
C ASP A 164 0.13 10.00 -24.42
N ASP A 165 0.13 11.34 -24.32
CA ASP A 165 1.36 12.13 -24.17
C ASP A 165 1.92 12.13 -22.73
N TRP A 166 1.16 11.63 -21.75
CA TRP A 166 1.44 11.81 -20.32
C TRP A 166 1.74 10.50 -19.61
N THR A 167 1.14 9.40 -20.10
CA THR A 167 1.18 8.11 -19.45
C THR A 167 1.71 7.05 -20.39
N LYS A 168 2.71 6.30 -19.92
CA LYS A 168 3.24 5.15 -20.65
C LYS A 168 2.34 3.92 -20.55
N ARG A 169 1.82 3.66 -19.34
CA ARG A 169 0.93 2.52 -19.04
C ARG A 169 0.24 2.69 -17.70
N ALA A 170 -0.89 2.01 -17.56
CA ALA A 170 -1.52 1.76 -16.27
C ALA A 170 -1.47 0.26 -15.91
N VAL A 171 -1.42 -0.04 -14.61
CA VAL A 171 -1.48 -1.41 -14.08
C VAL A 171 -2.51 -1.44 -12.97
N PHE A 172 -3.44 -2.39 -13.04
CA PHE A 172 -4.41 -2.66 -12.00
C PHE A 172 -4.06 -3.98 -11.35
N SER A 173 -3.94 -4.02 -10.02
CA SER A 173 -3.72 -5.22 -9.24
C SER A 173 -4.79 -5.40 -8.16
N VAL A 174 -5.08 -6.67 -7.86
CA VAL A 174 -5.91 -7.08 -6.72
C VAL A 174 -5.20 -8.19 -5.98
N HIS A 175 -5.16 -8.07 -4.65
CA HIS A 175 -4.53 -9.02 -3.76
C HIS A 175 -5.55 -9.59 -2.77
N ASP A 176 -5.72 -10.92 -2.74
CA ASP A 176 -6.48 -11.59 -1.67
C ASP A 176 -5.61 -11.77 -0.42
N LEU A 177 -5.82 -10.88 0.55
CA LEU A 177 -5.06 -10.83 1.80
C LEU A 177 -5.73 -11.64 2.92
N LYS A 178 -6.79 -12.39 2.59
CA LYS A 178 -7.57 -13.31 3.43
C LYS A 178 -8.37 -12.66 4.56
N THR A 179 -7.97 -11.49 5.05
CA THR A 179 -8.67 -10.77 6.12
C THR A 179 -8.65 -9.26 5.88
N VAL A 180 -9.64 -8.57 6.46
CA VAL A 180 -9.75 -7.10 6.41
C VAL A 180 -8.51 -6.42 6.98
N THR A 181 -8.03 -6.88 8.13
CA THR A 181 -6.84 -6.33 8.78
C THR A 181 -5.61 -6.44 7.89
N LYS A 182 -5.42 -7.59 7.21
CA LYS A 182 -4.26 -7.79 6.34
C LYS A 182 -4.33 -6.90 5.10
N ALA A 183 -5.51 -6.75 4.48
CA ALA A 183 -5.69 -5.85 3.35
C ALA A 183 -5.36 -4.40 3.71
N LYS A 184 -5.85 -3.92 4.87
CA LYS A 184 -5.51 -2.58 5.38
C LYS A 184 -4.02 -2.44 5.69
N ASP A 185 -3.42 -3.46 6.31
CA ASP A 185 -2.00 -3.50 6.62
C ASP A 185 -1.13 -3.47 5.36
N PHE A 186 -1.56 -4.13 4.28
CA PHE A 186 -0.87 -4.09 2.99
C PHE A 186 -0.77 -2.65 2.49
N VAL A 187 -1.90 -1.96 2.38
CA VAL A 187 -1.91 -0.55 1.97
C VAL A 187 -1.06 0.32 2.89
N ALA A 188 -1.19 0.13 4.22
CA ALA A 188 -0.50 0.98 5.19
C ALA A 188 1.02 0.74 5.28
N LYS A 189 1.49 -0.51 5.09
CA LYS A 189 2.87 -0.92 5.39
C LYS A 189 3.68 -1.27 4.14
N VAL A 190 3.02 -1.54 3.02
CA VAL A 190 3.66 -1.82 1.73
C VAL A 190 3.49 -0.61 0.84
N ASP A 191 2.25 -0.27 0.48
CA ASP A 191 1.97 0.71 -0.58
C ASP A 191 2.40 2.12 -0.16
N LYS A 192 2.00 2.56 1.05
CA LYS A 192 2.43 3.87 1.60
C LYS A 192 3.92 3.99 1.79
N VAL A 193 4.64 2.88 1.98
CA VAL A 193 6.10 2.88 2.13
C VAL A 193 6.78 2.95 0.77
N ALA A 194 6.30 2.17 -0.20
CA ALA A 194 6.84 2.15 -1.56
C ALA A 194 6.56 3.46 -2.33
N TYR A 195 5.43 4.10 -2.05
CA TYR A 195 4.96 5.32 -2.71
C TYR A 195 4.78 6.46 -1.70
N ALA A 196 5.81 6.72 -0.90
CA ALA A 196 5.74 7.67 0.22
C ALA A 196 5.77 9.15 -0.20
N LYS A 197 6.00 9.46 -1.49
CA LYS A 197 6.10 10.85 -1.96
C LYS A 197 4.71 11.40 -2.26
N THR A 198 4.54 12.69 -1.97
CA THR A 198 3.31 13.45 -2.24
C THR A 198 2.02 12.75 -1.76
N PRO A 199 1.98 12.26 -0.50
CA PRO A 199 0.88 11.46 -0.02
C PRO A 199 -0.42 12.27 0.03
N ALA A 200 -1.51 11.66 -0.41
CA ALA A 200 -2.85 12.22 -0.28
C ALA A 200 -3.87 11.13 0.07
N THR A 201 -4.98 11.54 0.68
CA THR A 201 -6.17 10.70 0.83
C THR A 201 -7.21 11.18 -0.18
N LEU A 202 -7.79 10.24 -0.92
CA LEU A 202 -8.73 10.48 -2.01
C LEU A 202 -9.98 9.63 -1.84
N SER A 203 -11.04 10.08 -2.50
CA SER A 203 -12.26 9.28 -2.68
C SER A 203 -12.27 8.66 -4.08
N VAL A 204 -12.52 7.35 -4.15
CA VAL A 204 -12.59 6.55 -5.37
C VAL A 204 -13.89 5.74 -5.31
N GLY A 205 -14.92 6.26 -6.01
CA GLY A 205 -16.28 5.72 -5.95
C GLY A 205 -16.83 5.66 -4.53
N VAL A 206 -17.14 4.47 -4.00
CA VAL A 206 -17.65 4.28 -2.63
C VAL A 206 -16.57 4.24 -1.55
N VAL A 207 -15.30 4.28 -1.93
CA VAL A 207 -14.16 4.25 -0.99
C VAL A 207 -13.67 5.67 -0.77
N ASP A 208 -13.81 6.19 0.45
CA ASP A 208 -13.45 7.57 0.83
C ASP A 208 -12.02 7.72 1.38
N THR A 209 -11.37 6.60 1.72
CA THR A 209 -10.02 6.58 2.30
C THR A 209 -8.96 5.95 1.37
N ALA A 210 -9.10 6.10 0.06
CA ALA A 210 -8.06 5.63 -0.86
C ALA A 210 -6.77 6.44 -0.66
N TYR A 211 -5.63 5.78 -0.73
CA TYR A 211 -4.32 6.40 -0.64
C TYR A 211 -3.81 6.75 -2.03
N PHE A 212 -3.28 7.95 -2.19
CA PHE A 212 -2.46 8.33 -3.33
C PHE A 212 -1.03 8.59 -2.88
N GLY A 213 -0.08 8.20 -3.71
CA GLY A 213 1.33 8.58 -3.55
C GLY A 213 2.13 8.34 -4.82
N THR A 214 3.35 8.87 -4.84
CA THR A 214 4.30 8.68 -5.93
C THR A 214 5.61 8.09 -5.42
N ASN A 215 6.46 7.63 -6.34
CA ASN A 215 7.80 7.16 -6.03
C ASN A 215 8.86 7.83 -6.92
N GLU A 216 10.14 7.55 -6.64
CA GLU A 216 11.28 8.12 -7.38
C GLU A 216 11.45 7.52 -8.79
N SER A 217 10.70 6.45 -9.10
CA SER A 217 10.72 5.77 -10.40
C SER A 217 9.75 6.37 -11.43
N GLY A 218 9.11 7.51 -11.12
CA GLY A 218 8.16 8.14 -12.04
C GLY A 218 6.79 7.45 -12.07
N THR A 219 6.36 6.84 -10.97
CA THR A 219 5.05 6.17 -10.89
C THR A 219 4.15 6.87 -9.88
N ALA A 220 2.89 7.04 -10.27
CA ALA A 220 1.80 7.44 -9.40
C ALA A 220 0.95 6.22 -9.04
N MET A 221 0.47 6.15 -7.81
CA MET A 221 -0.33 5.04 -7.33
C MET A 221 -1.59 5.54 -6.63
N VAL A 222 -2.68 4.81 -6.83
CA VAL A 222 -3.85 4.84 -5.95
C VAL A 222 -4.07 3.44 -5.38
N ALA A 223 -4.13 3.33 -4.05
CA ALA A 223 -4.30 2.06 -3.36
C ALA A 223 -5.40 2.13 -2.29
N PHE A 224 -6.19 1.07 -2.16
CA PHE A 224 -7.22 0.98 -1.13
C PHE A 224 -7.54 -0.47 -0.75
N ALA A 225 -8.16 -0.65 0.42
CA ALA A 225 -8.63 -1.95 0.89
C ALA A 225 -10.17 -1.98 0.91
N ARG A 226 -10.76 -3.07 0.41
CA ARG A 226 -12.19 -3.35 0.54
C ARG A 226 -12.37 -4.81 0.96
N GLY A 227 -13.00 -5.03 2.11
CA GLY A 227 -13.09 -6.35 2.72
C GLY A 227 -11.70 -6.98 2.89
N ARG A 228 -11.50 -8.22 2.44
CA ARG A 228 -10.23 -8.96 2.52
C ARG A 228 -9.24 -8.65 1.40
N PHE A 229 -9.59 -7.75 0.48
CA PHE A 229 -8.80 -7.47 -0.72
C PHE A 229 -8.12 -6.11 -0.64
N ALA A 230 -6.88 -6.03 -1.13
CA ALA A 230 -6.20 -4.77 -1.44
C ALA A 230 -6.20 -4.57 -2.96
N PHE A 231 -6.43 -3.33 -3.37
CA PHE A 231 -6.49 -2.90 -4.77
C PHE A 231 -5.43 -1.84 -4.99
N GLU A 232 -4.63 -1.97 -6.04
CA GLU A 232 -3.70 -0.94 -6.48
C GLU A 232 -3.94 -0.59 -7.94
N MET A 233 -3.90 0.69 -8.24
CA MET A 233 -3.79 1.21 -9.59
C MET A 233 -2.44 1.94 -9.63
N LEU A 234 -1.63 1.64 -10.64
CA LEU A 234 -0.34 2.28 -10.91
C LEU A 234 -0.39 2.96 -12.27
N VAL A 235 0.09 4.19 -12.35
CA VAL A 235 0.29 4.94 -13.59
C VAL A 235 1.78 5.20 -13.74
N VAL A 236 2.38 4.70 -14.82
CA VAL A 236 3.78 4.98 -15.15
C VAL A 236 3.82 6.21 -16.05
N ALA A 237 4.45 7.28 -15.58
CA ALA A 237 4.57 8.52 -16.32
C ALA A 237 5.42 8.34 -17.59
N GLU A 238 5.10 9.11 -18.64
CA GLU A 238 6.01 9.31 -19.76
C GLU A 238 7.27 10.07 -19.33
N GLN A 239 8.32 10.00 -20.15
CA GLN A 239 9.59 10.65 -19.82
C GLN A 239 9.41 12.17 -19.70
N GLY A 240 9.82 12.73 -18.56
CA GLY A 240 9.75 14.17 -18.27
C GLY A 240 8.44 14.63 -17.66
N VAL A 241 7.46 13.73 -17.50
CA VAL A 241 6.21 14.01 -16.79
C VAL A 241 6.41 13.77 -15.29
N ASP A 242 6.02 14.75 -14.47
CA ASP A 242 5.99 14.58 -13.01
C ASP A 242 4.84 13.64 -12.63
N PRO A 243 5.09 12.49 -11.96
CA PRO A 243 4.03 11.58 -11.56
C PRO A 243 2.99 12.22 -10.63
N VAL A 244 3.30 13.34 -9.95
CA VAL A 244 2.30 14.07 -9.17
C VAL A 244 1.20 14.65 -10.08
N ALA A 245 1.52 15.05 -11.30
CA ALA A 245 0.55 15.58 -12.27
C ALA A 245 -0.47 14.52 -12.72
N LEU A 246 -0.16 13.23 -12.53
CA LEU A 246 -1.01 12.11 -12.90
C LEU A 246 -2.07 11.78 -11.84
N LYS A 247 -2.17 12.56 -10.75
CA LYS A 247 -3.10 12.30 -9.65
C LYS A 247 -4.55 12.14 -10.11
N ASP A 248 -5.03 13.02 -10.98
CA ASP A 248 -6.42 12.99 -11.43
C ASP A 248 -6.67 11.81 -12.38
N THR A 249 -5.77 11.57 -13.33
CA THR A 249 -5.79 10.37 -14.20
C THR A 249 -5.78 9.08 -13.38
N ALA A 250 -4.87 8.97 -12.41
CA ALA A 250 -4.77 7.85 -11.48
C ALA A 250 -6.08 7.62 -10.72
N THR A 251 -6.69 8.68 -10.20
CA THR A 251 -7.96 8.60 -9.46
C THR A 251 -9.10 8.15 -10.36
N ALA A 252 -9.19 8.70 -11.58
CA ALA A 252 -10.20 8.33 -12.57
C ALA A 252 -10.05 6.87 -13.00
N LEU A 253 -8.82 6.41 -13.24
CA LEU A 253 -8.51 5.02 -13.55
C LEU A 253 -8.89 4.09 -12.39
N ALA A 254 -8.51 4.42 -11.16
CA ALA A 254 -8.83 3.61 -9.99
C ALA A 254 -10.34 3.41 -9.78
N ALA A 255 -11.18 4.38 -10.20
CA ALA A 255 -12.63 4.25 -10.18
C ALA A 255 -13.18 3.18 -11.15
N ALA A 256 -12.35 2.67 -12.07
CA ALA A 256 -12.72 1.57 -12.96
C ALA A 256 -12.75 0.21 -12.24
N PHE A 257 -12.13 0.07 -11.07
CA PHE A 257 -12.26 -1.14 -10.27
C PHE A 257 -13.73 -1.44 -9.97
N PRO A 258 -14.21 -2.68 -10.16
CA PRO A 258 -15.53 -3.09 -9.68
C PRO A 258 -15.71 -2.81 -8.18
N ALA A 259 -14.63 -2.93 -7.41
CA ALA A 259 -14.59 -2.63 -5.97
C ALA A 259 -14.64 -1.14 -5.61
N ALA A 260 -14.55 -0.23 -6.59
CA ALA A 260 -14.80 1.17 -6.36
C ALA A 260 -16.29 1.53 -6.51
N LYS A 261 -17.11 0.70 -7.15
CA LYS A 261 -18.54 0.98 -7.40
C LYS A 261 -19.45 0.53 -6.26
#